data_AF-A0A349EF63-F1
#
_entry.id   AF-A0A349EF63-F1
#
_cell.length_a   1.000
_cell.length_b   1.000
_cell.length_c   1.000
_cell.angle_alpha   90.00
_cell.angle_beta   90.00
_cell.angle_gamma   90.00
#
_symmetry.space_group_name_H-M   'P 1'
#
loop_
_entity.id
_entity.type
_entity.pdbx_description
1 polymer ?
#
loop_
_entity_poly.entity_id
_entity_poly.type
_entity_poly.pdbx_seq_one_letter_code
_entity_poly.pdbx_strand_id
1 'polypeptide(L)' 'QALPDQAPAPADNPTTAAKVTLGKMLYFDTRFSSTGTISCFSCHNVMEGGDDHRPTSIGVHGQVGGRNA' A
#
# COMPACT_ATOMS: atom_id res chain seq x y z
N GLN A 1 15.00 -14.13 -15.41
CA GLN A 1 15.86 -13.49 -14.39
C GLN A 1 15.17 -13.65 -13.04
N ALA A 2 15.86 -14.07 -11.99
CA ALA A 2 15.29 -14.04 -10.65
C ALA A 2 15.20 -12.60 -10.13
N LEU A 3 14.26 -12.35 -9.21
CA LEU A 3 14.22 -11.10 -8.45
C LEU A 3 15.40 -11.05 -7.46
N PRO A 4 15.91 -9.85 -7.13
CA PRO A 4 16.95 -9.72 -6.12
C PRO A 4 16.40 -10.02 -4.72
N ASP A 5 17.26 -10.50 -3.82
CA ASP A 5 16.89 -10.77 -2.42
C ASP A 5 16.48 -9.50 -1.65
N GLN A 6 16.97 -8.34 -2.09
CA GLN A 6 16.67 -7.03 -1.51
C GLN A 6 16.31 -6.04 -2.61
N ALA A 7 15.26 -5.26 -2.37
CA ALA A 7 14.86 -4.21 -3.30
C ALA A 7 15.95 -3.12 -3.36
N PRO A 8 16.30 -2.62 -4.57
CA PRO A 8 17.22 -1.50 -4.69
C PRO A 8 16.61 -0.24 -4.06
N ALA A 9 17.41 0.48 -3.28
CA ALA A 9 16.98 1.75 -2.73
C ALA A 9 16.86 2.80 -3.86
N PRO A 10 15.80 3.65 -3.87
CA PRO A 10 15.74 4.79 -4.77
C PRO A 10 16.92 5.75 -4.56
N ALA A 11 17.43 6.34 -5.64
CA ALA A 11 18.65 7.17 -5.63
C ALA A 11 18.54 8.39 -4.69
N ASP A 12 17.35 8.98 -4.60
CA ASP A 12 17.03 10.16 -3.80
C ASP A 12 16.31 9.82 -2.47
N ASN A 13 16.03 8.53 -2.24
CA ASN A 13 15.40 8.07 -1.00
C ASN A 13 16.06 6.80 -0.47
N PRO A 14 17.28 6.90 0.11
CA PRO A 14 17.95 5.77 0.71
C PRO A 14 17.09 5.09 1.78
N THR A 15 17.01 3.76 1.69
CA THR A 15 16.32 2.91 2.65
C THR A 15 17.05 2.92 4.00
N THR A 16 16.34 3.24 5.07
CA THR A 16 16.84 3.13 6.45
C THR A 16 15.83 2.38 7.31
N ALA A 17 16.27 1.70 8.36
CA ALA A 17 15.38 0.95 9.25
C ALA A 17 14.26 1.83 9.85
N ALA A 18 14.60 3.08 10.20
CA ALA A 18 13.63 4.06 10.70
C ALA A 18 12.57 4.41 9.64
N LYS A 19 12.97 4.67 8.39
CA LYS A 19 12.02 4.93 7.29
C LYS A 19 11.16 3.72 6.98
N VAL A 20 11.71 2.51 7.02
CA VAL A 20 10.95 1.26 6.80
C VAL A 20 9.89 1.09 7.89
N THR A 21 10.27 1.29 9.15
CA THR A 21 9.34 1.17 10.29
C THR A 21 8.23 2.20 10.19
N LEU A 22 8.56 3.46 9.93
CA LEU A 22 7.58 4.53 9.74
C LEU A 22 6.68 4.24 8.54
N GLY A 23 7.24 3.88 7.39
CA GLY A 23 6.49 3.56 6.17
C GLY A 23 5.50 2.41 6.39
N LYS A 24 5.91 1.37 7.12
CA LYS A 24 5.02 0.30 7.54
C LYS A 24 3.84 0.85 8.37
N MET A 25 4.09 1.68 9.37
CA MET A 25 3.01 2.27 10.17
C MET A 25 2.03 3.06 9.29
N LEU A 26 2.55 3.91 8.39
CA LEU A 26 1.73 4.73 7.50
C LEU A 26 0.90 3.89 6.52
N TYR A 27 1.46 2.78 6.01
CA TYR A 27 0.78 1.89 5.06
C TYR A 27 -0.52 1.29 5.62
N PHE A 28 -0.56 1.02 6.92
CA PHE A 28 -1.72 0.48 7.62
C PHE A 28 -2.61 1.56 8.26
N ASP A 29 -2.18 2.81 8.31
CA ASP A 29 -2.86 3.88 9.04
C ASP A 29 -4.05 4.44 8.25
N THR A 30 -5.27 4.20 8.74
CA THR A 30 -6.49 4.65 8.08
C THR A 30 -6.76 6.15 8.24
N ARG A 31 -6.08 6.82 9.19
CA ARG A 31 -6.28 8.25 9.48
C ARG A 31 -5.86 9.17 8.34
N PHE A 32 -5.14 8.65 7.36
CA PHE A 32 -4.78 9.37 6.14
C PHE A 32 -5.93 9.45 5.12
N SER A 33 -6.96 8.62 5.24
CA SER A 33 -8.19 8.78 4.45
C SER A 33 -9.10 9.84 5.05
N SER A 34 -9.84 10.57 4.21
CA SER A 34 -10.79 11.60 4.66
C SER A 34 -11.88 11.07 5.60
N THR A 35 -12.19 9.78 5.53
CA THR A 35 -13.18 9.11 6.37
C THR A 35 -12.57 8.35 7.56
N GLY A 36 -11.25 8.22 7.64
CA GLY A 36 -10.59 7.41 8.66
C GLY A 36 -10.79 5.90 8.51
N THR A 37 -11.31 5.42 7.38
CA THR A 37 -11.71 4.01 7.16
C THR A 37 -10.84 3.25 6.16
N ILE A 38 -10.03 3.94 5.35
CA ILE A 38 -9.22 3.34 4.28
C ILE A 38 -7.74 3.64 4.52
N SER A 39 -6.87 2.65 4.32
CA SER A 39 -5.42 2.81 4.26
C SER A 39 -4.88 2.22 2.95
N CYS A 40 -3.56 2.28 2.73
CA CYS A 40 -2.94 1.64 1.57
C CYS A 40 -3.22 0.12 1.56
N PHE A 41 -3.19 -0.50 2.74
CA PHE A 41 -3.47 -1.93 2.93
C PHE A 41 -4.89 -2.33 2.53
N SER A 42 -5.87 -1.42 2.58
CA SER A 42 -7.28 -1.73 2.24
C SER A 42 -7.45 -2.18 0.78
N CYS A 43 -6.64 -1.64 -0.13
CA CYS A 43 -6.66 -2.02 -1.55
C CYS A 43 -5.45 -2.88 -1.96
N HIS A 44 -4.36 -2.81 -1.19
CA HIS A 44 -3.15 -3.60 -1.43
C HIS A 44 -2.90 -4.54 -0.25
N ASN A 45 -3.71 -5.59 -0.14
CA ASN A 45 -3.64 -6.50 0.99
C ASN A 45 -2.43 -7.44 0.84
N VAL A 46 -1.36 -7.15 1.57
CA VAL A 46 -0.13 -7.97 1.54
C VAL A 46 -0.30 -9.41 2.04
N MET A 47 -1.44 -9.73 2.66
CA MET A 47 -1.78 -11.11 3.04
C MET A 47 -2.48 -11.88 1.91
N GLU A 48 -2.92 -11.18 0.86
CA GLU A 48 -3.64 -11.70 -0.30
C GLU A 48 -2.96 -11.23 -1.60
N GLY A 49 -1.66 -11.48 -1.72
CA GLY A 49 -0.91 -11.18 -2.96
C GLY A 49 -0.62 -9.71 -3.23
N GLY A 50 -1.09 -8.77 -2.39
CA GLY A 50 -0.81 -7.34 -2.52
C GLY A 50 -1.83 -6.54 -3.31
N ASP A 51 -2.99 -7.12 -3.64
CA ASP A 51 -4.16 -6.45 -4.19
C ASP A 51 -5.38 -6.66 -3.28
N ASP A 52 -6.58 -6.25 -3.72
CA ASP A 52 -7.84 -6.47 -2.98
C ASP A 52 -8.67 -7.62 -3.54
N HIS A 53 -8.16 -8.33 -4.55
CA HIS A 53 -8.83 -9.41 -5.27
C HIS A 53 -10.19 -9.03 -5.89
N ARG A 54 -10.35 -7.77 -6.34
CA ARG A 54 -11.59 -7.27 -6.95
C ARG A 54 -11.36 -6.79 -8.38
N PRO A 55 -12.39 -6.84 -9.26
CA PRO A 55 -12.26 -6.25 -10.60
C PRO A 55 -11.87 -4.77 -10.57
N THR A 56 -12.37 -4.03 -9.58
CA THR A 56 -11.96 -2.66 -9.27
C THR A 56 -12.08 -2.40 -7.77
N SER A 57 -11.24 -1.52 -7.24
CA SER A 57 -11.20 -1.22 -5.81
C SER A 57 -12.35 -0.35 -5.33
N ILE A 58 -12.66 -0.45 -4.03
CA ILE A 58 -13.57 0.46 -3.34
C ILE A 58 -12.78 1.44 -2.49
N GLY A 59 -12.93 2.73 -2.80
CA GLY A 59 -12.35 3.83 -2.05
C GLY A 59 -13.27 4.39 -0.96
N VAL A 60 -12.96 5.61 -0.55
CA VAL A 60 -13.75 6.37 0.42
C VAL A 60 -15.21 6.52 -0.03
N HIS A 61 -16.14 6.58 0.93
CA HIS A 61 -17.58 6.66 0.67
C HIS A 61 -18.17 5.50 -0.18
N GLY A 62 -17.48 4.37 -0.29
CA GLY A 62 -17.92 3.26 -1.11
C GLY A 62 -17.74 3.50 -2.62
N GLN A 63 -16.95 4.50 -3.01
CA GLN A 63 -16.73 4.83 -4.42
C GLN A 63 -15.98 3.69 -5.12
N VAL A 64 -16.58 3.15 -6.18
CA VAL A 64 -15.95 2.12 -7.01
C VAL A 64 -15.02 2.79 -8.01
N GLY A 65 -13.76 2.38 -8.01
CA GLY A 65 -12.74 2.86 -8.95
C GLY A 65 -12.95 2.35 -10.37
N GLY A 66 -12.21 2.93 -11.33
CA GLY A 66 -12.26 2.54 -12.73
C GLY A 66 -11.20 1.51 -13.15
N ARG A 67 -10.36 1.04 -12.22
CA ARG A 67 -9.23 0.13 -12.46
C ARG A 67 -9.08 -0.86 -11.31
N ASN A 68 -8.48 -2.00 -11.60
CA ASN A 68 -7.94 -2.94 -10.63
C ASN A 68 -6.67 -2.34 -9.98
N ALA A 69 -6.43 -2.67 -8.71
CA ALA A 69 -5.29 -2.18 -7.92
C ALA A 69 -4.01 -2.96 -8.21
#